data_AF-A0A960S518-F1
#
_entry.id   AF-A0A960S518-F1
#
_cell.length_a   1.000
_cell.length_b   1.000
_cell.length_c   1.000
_cell.angle_alpha   90.00
_cell.angle_beta   90.00
_cell.angle_gamma   90.00
#
_symmetry.space_group_name_H-M   'P 1'
#
loop_
_entity.id
_entity.type
_entity.pdbx_description
1 polymer ?
#
loop_
_entity_poly.entity_id
_entity_poly.type
_entity_poly.pdbx_seq_one_letter_code
_entity_poly.pdbx_strand_id
1 'polypeptide(L)'
;MMIKQTFPLWKLVQISTGILLFEDDAMDAVYEVMNFMTQQDLSTASLPSAMNESRPWLLQQCPFLANINLLTKQPKEYYTEAIKAAVAKYGDEHTIAPIPADDIQRHNPFEDAYDINPNIKTLGFNTDTGDVSSVEIDEYGNTISTPLTEE
;
A
#
# COMPACT_ATOMS: atom_id res chain seq x y z
N MET A 1 17.65 17.74 -8.22
CA MET A 1 17.74 16.65 -9.22
C MET A 1 16.57 15.73 -8.95
N MET A 2 15.62 15.56 -9.88
CA MET A 2 14.53 14.61 -9.68
C MET A 2 15.08 13.19 -9.84
N ILE A 3 15.04 12.40 -8.78
CA ILE A 3 15.38 10.98 -8.81
C ILE A 3 14.29 10.27 -9.62
N LYS A 4 14.69 9.34 -10.49
CA LYS A 4 13.77 8.51 -11.28
C LYS A 4 14.21 7.06 -11.18
N GLN A 5 13.26 6.14 -11.21
CA GLN A 5 13.51 4.71 -11.17
C GLN A 5 12.63 3.99 -12.19
N THR A 6 13.21 2.97 -12.80
CA THR A 6 12.53 2.12 -13.78
C THR A 6 11.97 0.89 -13.08
N PHE A 7 10.71 0.57 -13.36
CA PHE A 7 10.04 -0.60 -12.82
C PHE A 7 9.42 -1.44 -13.94
N PRO A 8 9.36 -2.77 -13.76
CA PRO A 8 8.56 -3.64 -14.60
C PRO A 8 7.08 -3.25 -14.58
N LEU A 9 6.41 -3.38 -15.72
CA LEU A 9 5.02 -2.98 -15.95
C LEU A 9 4.10 -3.67 -14.94
N TRP A 10 4.31 -4.95 -14.68
CA TRP A 10 3.46 -5.71 -13.77
C TRP A 10 3.45 -5.11 -12.35
N LYS A 11 4.58 -4.57 -11.85
CA LYS A 11 4.63 -3.91 -10.54
C LYS A 11 3.74 -2.67 -10.52
N LEU A 12 3.82 -1.85 -11.58
CA LEU A 12 2.99 -0.65 -11.70
C LEU A 12 1.50 -0.98 -11.87
N VAL A 13 1.18 -2.08 -12.55
CA VAL A 13 -0.20 -2.55 -12.70
C VAL A 13 -0.79 -2.90 -11.34
N GLN A 14 -0.03 -3.56 -10.44
CA GLN A 14 -0.50 -3.85 -9.07
C GLN A 14 -0.93 -2.58 -8.34
N ILE A 15 -0.13 -1.52 -8.41
CA ILE A 15 -0.44 -0.23 -7.75
C ILE A 15 -1.67 0.41 -8.37
N SER A 16 -1.76 0.43 -9.70
CA SER A 16 -2.88 1.07 -10.40
C SER A 16 -4.21 0.33 -10.26
N THR A 17 -4.19 -0.99 -10.06
CA THR A 17 -5.40 -1.83 -10.03
C THR A 17 -5.79 -2.26 -8.61
N GLY A 18 -4.85 -2.25 -7.66
CA GLY A 18 -5.03 -2.83 -6.33
C GLY A 18 -5.06 -4.36 -6.32
N ILE A 19 -4.69 -5.01 -7.43
CA ILE A 19 -4.66 -6.48 -7.53
C ILE A 19 -3.22 -6.96 -7.37
N LEU A 20 -2.98 -7.83 -6.40
CA LEU A 20 -1.70 -8.50 -6.23
C LEU A 20 -1.49 -9.52 -7.35
N LEU A 21 -0.36 -9.40 -8.04
CA LEU A 21 0.03 -10.21 -9.17
C LEU A 21 1.23 -11.05 -8.80
N PHE A 22 1.21 -12.34 -9.18
CA PHE A 22 2.27 -13.32 -8.96
C PHE A 22 2.55 -13.56 -7.47
N GLU A 23 2.07 -14.67 -6.94
CA GLU A 23 2.04 -14.96 -5.48
C GLU A 23 3.41 -14.86 -4.79
N ASP A 24 4.50 -15.22 -5.48
CA ASP A 24 5.85 -15.09 -4.97
C ASP A 24 6.30 -13.61 -5.12
N ASP A 25 6.65 -12.97 -4.01
CA ASP A 25 7.16 -11.58 -3.92
C ASP A 25 6.18 -10.46 -4.35
N ALA A 26 4.88 -10.73 -4.51
CA ALA A 26 3.87 -9.72 -4.84
C ALA A 26 3.92 -8.50 -3.90
N MET A 27 3.99 -8.77 -2.59
CA MET A 27 4.00 -7.72 -1.57
C MET A 27 5.31 -6.94 -1.57
N ASP A 28 6.45 -7.61 -1.70
CA ASP A 28 7.75 -6.95 -1.77
C ASP A 28 7.83 -6.00 -2.98
N ALA A 29 7.25 -6.41 -4.10
CA ALA A 29 7.11 -5.57 -5.28
C ALA A 29 6.21 -4.35 -5.03
N VAL A 30 5.13 -4.49 -4.26
CA VAL A 30 4.30 -3.36 -3.85
C VAL A 30 5.11 -2.40 -2.97
N TYR A 31 5.78 -2.90 -1.93
CA TYR A 31 6.62 -2.07 -1.05
C TYR A 31 7.70 -1.33 -1.82
N GLU A 32 8.37 -1.99 -2.76
CA GLU A 32 9.44 -1.36 -3.55
C GLU A 32 8.93 -0.15 -4.34
N VAL A 33 7.80 -0.29 -5.05
CA VAL A 33 7.23 0.83 -5.81
C VAL A 33 6.70 1.90 -4.86
N MET A 34 6.01 1.50 -3.79
CA MET A 34 5.35 2.44 -2.88
C MET A 34 6.36 3.24 -2.05
N ASN A 35 7.40 2.60 -1.52
CA ASN A 35 8.48 3.28 -0.79
C ASN A 35 9.25 4.21 -1.72
N PHE A 36 9.46 3.83 -3.00
CA PHE A 36 10.03 4.75 -3.98
C PHE A 36 9.11 5.93 -4.27
N MET A 37 7.81 5.72 -4.52
CA MET A 37 6.90 6.80 -4.87
C MET A 37 6.72 7.82 -3.73
N THR A 38 6.59 7.32 -2.50
CA THR A 38 6.35 8.14 -1.30
C THR A 38 7.63 8.64 -0.64
N GLN A 39 8.79 8.08 -1.00
CA GLN A 39 10.08 8.33 -0.33
C GLN A 39 10.02 8.05 1.19
N GLN A 40 9.14 7.14 1.61
CA GLN A 40 8.92 6.71 2.99
C GLN A 40 9.17 5.22 3.13
N ASP A 41 9.51 4.77 4.34
CA ASP A 41 9.53 3.36 4.69
C ASP A 41 8.16 2.98 5.26
N LEU A 42 7.28 2.44 4.40
CA LEU A 42 5.88 2.23 4.74
C LEU A 42 5.66 0.98 5.58
N SER A 43 4.76 1.07 6.55
CA SER A 43 4.21 -0.09 7.24
C SER A 43 3.07 -0.73 6.42
N THR A 44 2.75 -2.00 6.71
CA THR A 44 1.59 -2.67 6.11
C THR A 44 0.28 -1.89 6.33
N ALA A 45 0.13 -1.26 7.50
CA ALA A 45 -1.07 -0.47 7.82
C ALA A 45 -1.18 0.79 6.95
N SER A 46 -0.05 1.38 6.56
CA SER A 46 0.00 2.61 5.76
C SER A 46 -0.12 2.36 4.26
N LEU A 47 0.08 1.12 3.79
CA LEU A 47 0.03 0.78 2.36
C LEU A 47 -1.26 1.20 1.66
N PRO A 48 -2.47 0.95 2.19
CA PRO A 48 -3.71 1.32 1.51
C PRO A 48 -3.82 2.85 1.29
N SER A 49 -3.51 3.64 2.32
CA SER A 49 -3.49 5.10 2.25
C SER A 49 -2.47 5.60 1.23
N ALA A 50 -1.24 5.09 1.31
CA ALA A 50 -0.17 5.44 0.40
C ALA A 50 -0.52 5.11 -1.05
N MET A 51 -1.12 3.95 -1.31
CA MET A 51 -1.56 3.54 -2.65
C MET A 51 -2.64 4.49 -3.21
N ASN A 52 -3.61 4.88 -2.39
CA ASN A 52 -4.66 5.81 -2.79
C ASN A 52 -4.09 7.18 -3.17
N GLU A 53 -3.13 7.68 -2.40
CA GLU A 53 -2.42 8.93 -2.68
C GLU A 53 -1.54 8.84 -3.93
N SER A 54 -0.80 7.74 -4.07
CA SER A 54 0.18 7.55 -5.15
C SER A 54 -0.48 7.29 -6.50
N ARG A 55 -1.68 6.70 -6.53
CA ARG A 55 -2.32 6.27 -7.77
C ARG A 55 -2.58 7.41 -8.78
N PRO A 56 -3.13 8.58 -8.41
CA PRO A 56 -3.26 9.71 -9.33
C PRO A 56 -1.94 10.15 -9.95
N TRP A 57 -0.88 10.20 -9.16
CA TRP A 57 0.48 10.54 -9.63
C TRP A 57 1.03 9.50 -10.59
N LEU A 58 0.85 8.22 -10.28
CA LEU A 58 1.25 7.13 -11.16
C LEU A 58 0.50 7.20 -12.51
N LEU A 59 -0.81 7.48 -12.49
CA LEU A 59 -1.61 7.61 -13.70
C LEU A 59 -1.25 8.85 -14.53
N GLN A 60 -0.80 9.94 -13.90
CA GLN A 60 -0.30 11.10 -14.64
C GLN A 60 0.99 10.77 -15.41
N GLN A 61 1.88 9.99 -14.81
CA GLN A 61 3.16 9.58 -15.40
C GLN A 61 3.00 8.44 -16.41
N CYS A 62 2.06 7.53 -16.15
CA CYS A 62 1.76 6.38 -17.00
C CYS A 62 0.25 6.29 -17.32
N PRO A 63 -0.30 7.19 -18.17
CA PRO A 63 -1.75 7.25 -18.43
C PRO A 63 -2.34 5.97 -19.01
N PHE A 64 -1.53 5.15 -19.69
CA PHE A 64 -1.97 3.88 -20.26
C PHE A 64 -2.41 2.85 -19.20
N LEU A 65 -1.93 2.97 -17.95
CA LEU A 65 -2.32 2.08 -16.85
C LEU A 65 -3.83 2.14 -16.57
N ALA A 66 -4.47 3.29 -16.80
CA ALA A 66 -5.93 3.43 -16.67
C ALA A 66 -6.71 2.55 -17.67
N ASN A 67 -6.05 2.08 -18.74
CA ASN A 67 -6.65 1.19 -19.72
C ASN A 67 -6.39 -0.29 -19.42
N ILE A 68 -5.58 -0.61 -18.41
CA ILE A 68 -5.30 -1.98 -17.98
C ILE A 68 -6.30 -2.33 -16.87
N ASN A 69 -7.46 -2.85 -17.29
CA ASN A 69 -8.49 -3.29 -16.37
C ASN A 69 -8.38 -4.79 -16.14
N LEU A 70 -8.00 -5.18 -14.94
CA LEU A 70 -7.95 -6.58 -14.52
C LEU A 70 -9.21 -6.94 -13.74
N LEU A 71 -9.81 -8.08 -14.08
CA LEU A 71 -10.94 -8.62 -13.33
C LEU A 71 -10.42 -9.35 -12.09
N THR A 72 -11.09 -9.15 -10.95
CA THR A 72 -10.81 -9.90 -9.72
C THR A 72 -11.26 -11.35 -9.81
N LYS A 73 -10.70 -12.22 -8.96
CA LYS A 73 -11.10 -13.64 -8.82
C LYS A 73 -10.96 -14.46 -10.12
N GLN A 74 -10.00 -14.09 -10.95
CA GLN A 74 -9.64 -14.83 -12.16
C GLN A 74 -8.51 -15.83 -11.87
N PRO A 75 -8.35 -16.87 -12.70
CA PRO A 75 -7.20 -17.79 -12.60
C PRO A 75 -5.87 -17.09 -12.94
N LYS A 76 -4.74 -17.64 -12.47
CA LYS A 76 -3.40 -17.06 -12.66
C LYS A 76 -3.03 -16.81 -14.12
N GLU A 77 -3.48 -17.68 -15.01
CA GLU A 77 -3.25 -17.61 -16.45
C GLU A 77 -3.88 -16.35 -17.06
N TYR A 78 -5.05 -15.94 -16.56
CA TYR A 78 -5.70 -14.71 -17.02
C TYR A 78 -4.81 -13.49 -16.77
N TYR A 79 -4.27 -13.36 -15.56
CA TYR A 79 -3.40 -12.23 -15.24
C TYR A 79 -2.09 -12.28 -16.04
N THR A 80 -1.53 -13.48 -16.21
CA THR A 80 -0.30 -13.67 -16.99
C THR A 80 -0.48 -13.22 -18.44
N GLU A 81 -1.57 -13.64 -19.10
CA GLU A 81 -1.86 -13.25 -20.48
C GLU A 81 -2.24 -11.76 -20.59
N ALA A 82 -2.96 -11.21 -19.62
CA ALA A 82 -3.27 -9.78 -19.57
C ALA A 82 -2.00 -8.93 -19.46
N ILE A 83 -1.05 -9.32 -18.60
CA ILE A 83 0.25 -8.66 -18.47
C ILE A 83 1.07 -8.81 -19.76
N LYS A 84 1.17 -10.00 -20.36
CA LYS A 84 1.87 -10.18 -21.64
C LYS A 84 1.29 -9.27 -22.74
N ALA A 85 -0.03 -9.18 -22.85
CA ALA A 85 -0.70 -8.31 -23.80
C ALA A 85 -0.40 -6.83 -23.53
N ALA A 86 -0.39 -6.42 -22.26
CA ALA A 86 -0.03 -5.06 -21.86
C ALA A 86 1.44 -4.75 -22.15
N VAL A 87 2.37 -5.68 -21.87
CA VAL A 87 3.79 -5.57 -22.19
C VAL A 87 4.01 -5.43 -23.69
N ALA A 88 3.35 -6.26 -24.50
CA ALA A 88 3.44 -6.17 -25.96
C ALA A 88 2.95 -4.81 -26.51
N LYS A 89 2.00 -4.17 -25.82
CA LYS A 89 1.40 -2.91 -26.25
C LYS A 89 2.13 -1.66 -25.73
N TYR A 90 2.60 -1.69 -24.49
CA TYR A 90 3.12 -0.52 -23.78
C TYR A 90 4.60 -0.63 -23.41
N GLY A 91 5.23 -1.80 -23.59
CA GLY A 91 6.58 -2.07 -23.13
C GLY A 91 6.62 -2.63 -21.71
N ASP A 92 7.68 -3.37 -21.40
CA ASP A 92 7.84 -4.08 -20.12
C ASP A 92 8.36 -3.19 -18.98
N GLU A 93 9.07 -2.11 -19.28
CA GLU A 93 9.71 -1.27 -18.27
C GLU A 93 9.31 0.19 -18.43
N HIS A 94 9.01 0.84 -17.31
CA HIS A 94 8.57 2.23 -17.28
C HIS A 94 9.28 3.00 -16.19
N THR A 95 9.77 4.19 -16.54
CA THR A 95 10.46 5.08 -15.61
C THR A 95 9.46 6.04 -14.97
N ILE A 96 9.40 6.03 -13.63
CA ILE A 96 8.58 6.96 -12.84
C ILE A 96 9.47 7.81 -11.91
N ALA A 97 8.94 8.95 -11.52
CA ALA A 97 9.47 9.85 -10.50
C ALA A 97 8.63 9.71 -9.21
N PRO A 98 9.21 9.99 -8.04
CA PRO A 98 8.46 10.07 -6.80
C PRO A 98 7.45 11.22 -6.85
N ILE A 99 6.49 11.16 -5.93
CA ILE A 99 5.57 12.26 -5.68
C ILE A 99 6.39 13.48 -5.20
N PRO A 100 6.07 14.71 -5.64
CA PRO A 100 6.71 15.90 -5.11
C PRO A 100 6.57 15.97 -3.58
N ALA A 101 7.64 16.35 -2.88
CA ALA A 101 7.65 16.39 -1.41
C ALA A 101 6.56 17.30 -0.80
N ASP A 102 6.16 18.34 -1.52
CA ASP A 102 5.11 19.28 -1.10
C ASP A 102 3.70 18.68 -1.22
N ASP A 103 3.56 17.60 -2.01
CA ASP A 103 2.30 16.91 -2.28
C ASP A 103 2.21 15.55 -1.56
N ILE A 104 3.28 15.10 -0.89
CA ILE A 104 3.34 13.85 -0.13
C ILE A 104 2.63 14.01 1.22
N GLN A 105 1.70 13.11 1.54
CA GLN A 105 1.18 12.97 2.89
C GLN A 105 2.14 12.12 3.73
N ARG A 106 2.35 12.53 4.98
CA ARG A 106 3.08 11.71 5.95
C ARG A 106 2.14 10.62 6.44
N HIS A 107 2.56 9.36 6.31
CA HIS A 107 1.82 8.24 6.87
C HIS A 107 2.27 7.99 8.31
N ASN A 108 1.31 7.95 9.22
CA ASN A 108 1.51 7.54 10.60
C ASN A 108 0.83 6.18 10.79
N PRO A 109 1.59 5.10 11.05
CA PRO A 109 1.03 3.75 11.12
C PRO A 109 -0.08 3.59 12.17
N PHE A 110 -0.07 4.40 13.23
CA PHE A 110 -1.12 4.37 14.26
C PHE A 110 -2.41 5.03 13.81
N GLU A 111 -2.32 6.11 13.04
CA GLU A 111 -3.49 6.79 12.47
C GLU A 111 -4.10 5.93 11.36
N ASP A 112 -3.26 5.41 10.46
CA ASP A 112 -3.70 4.55 9.36
C ASP A 112 -4.37 3.24 9.87
N ALA A 113 -3.89 2.68 10.99
CA ALA A 113 -4.48 1.47 11.57
C ALA A 113 -5.92 1.70 12.08
N TYR A 114 -6.23 2.92 12.56
CA TYR A 114 -7.58 3.28 13.00
C TYR A 114 -8.57 3.30 11.82
N ASP A 115 -8.12 3.77 10.66
CA ASP A 115 -8.93 3.79 9.44
C ASP A 115 -9.23 2.38 8.92
N ILE A 116 -8.33 1.42 9.14
CA ILE A 116 -8.52 0.01 8.74
C ILE A 116 -9.50 -0.71 9.67
N ASN A 117 -9.45 -0.44 10.98
CA ASN A 117 -10.38 -1.02 11.94
C ASN A 117 -10.82 0.04 12.96
N PRO A 118 -11.97 0.69 12.73
CA PRO A 118 -12.46 1.78 13.59
C PRO A 118 -12.85 1.31 15.00
N ASN A 119 -12.89 0.00 15.25
CA ASN A 119 -13.11 -0.55 16.59
C ASN A 119 -11.82 -0.59 17.43
N ILE A 120 -10.64 -0.31 16.86
CA ILE A 120 -9.40 -0.16 17.62
C ILE A 120 -9.44 1.21 18.32
N LYS A 121 -10.01 1.29 19.52
CA LYS A 121 -10.21 2.57 20.23
C LYS A 121 -8.91 3.21 20.72
N THR A 122 -7.90 2.41 21.08
CA THR A 122 -6.53 2.86 21.35
C THR A 122 -5.63 1.63 21.50
N LEU A 123 -4.41 1.66 21.00
CA LEU A 123 -3.39 0.65 21.31
C LEU A 123 -2.51 1.19 22.44
N GLY A 124 -2.55 0.52 23.59
CA GLY A 124 -1.68 0.82 24.72
C GLY A 124 -0.41 -0.01 24.65
N PHE A 125 0.75 0.63 24.57
CA PHE A 125 2.04 -0.03 24.67
C PHE A 125 2.50 0.02 26.12
N ASN A 126 2.62 -1.13 26.78
CA ASN A 126 3.16 -1.19 28.13
C ASN A 126 4.69 -1.18 28.05
N THR A 127 5.33 -0.07 28.46
CA THR A 127 6.79 0.09 28.38
C THR A 127 7.56 -0.81 29.35
N ASP A 128 6.88 -1.34 30.37
CA ASP A 128 7.50 -2.16 31.40
C ASP A 128 7.49 -3.65 31.03
N THR A 129 6.50 -4.09 30.26
CA THR A 129 6.36 -5.50 29.82
C THR A 129 6.62 -5.73 28.33
N GLY A 130 6.57 -4.68 27.51
CA GLY A 130 6.70 -4.76 26.05
C GLY A 130 5.42 -5.22 25.34
N ASP A 131 4.31 -5.38 26.06
CA ASP A 131 3.07 -5.92 25.50
C ASP A 131 2.18 -4.83 24.89
N VAL A 132 1.45 -5.23 23.84
CA VAL A 132 0.41 -4.41 23.20
C VAL A 132 -0.94 -4.84 23.74
N SER A 133 -1.71 -3.89 24.26
CA SER A 133 -3.06 -4.12 24.77
C SER A 133 -4.07 -3.27 24.00
N SER A 134 -5.28 -3.81 23.85
CA SER A 134 -6.42 -3.00 23.46
C SER A 134 -6.83 -2.14 24.64
N VAL A 135 -6.91 -0.84 24.42
CA VAL A 135 -7.30 0.13 25.43
C VAL A 135 -8.63 0.74 25.00
N GLU A 136 -9.63 0.60 25.86
CA GLU A 136 -10.89 1.32 25.77
C GLU A 136 -10.93 2.43 26.81
N ILE A 137 -11.59 3.54 26.49
CA ILE A 137 -11.93 4.57 27.46
C ILE A 137 -13.42 4.44 27.74
N ASP A 138 -13.79 4.26 29.01
CA ASP A 138 -15.20 4.18 29.41
C ASP A 138 -15.90 5.54 29.34
N GLU A 139 -17.21 5.56 29.55
CA GLU A 139 -18.03 6.78 29.56
C GLU A 139 -17.65 7.79 30.66
N TYR A 140 -16.78 7.39 31.60
CA TYR A 140 -16.28 8.20 32.71
C TYR A 140 -14.82 8.66 32.50
N GLY A 141 -14.19 8.31 31.37
CA GLY A 141 -12.81 8.68 31.07
C GLY A 141 -11.75 7.75 31.68
N ASN A 142 -12.12 6.57 32.18
CA ASN A 142 -11.17 5.59 32.70
C ASN A 142 -10.64 4.67 31.62
N THR A 143 -9.35 4.37 31.70
CA THR A 143 -8.66 3.44 30.81
C THR A 143 -8.94 1.99 31.21
N ILE A 144 -9.57 1.23 30.32
CA ILE A 144 -9.78 -0.22 30.42
C ILE A 144 -8.81 -0.90 29.46
N SER A 145 -7.81 -1.60 29.99
CA SER A 145 -6.85 -2.35 29.18
C SER A 145 -7.25 -3.83 29.16
N THR A 146 -7.45 -4.37 27.96
CA THR A 146 -7.69 -5.80 27.74
C THR A 146 -6.50 -6.38 26.98
N PRO A 147 -5.83 -7.41 27.51
CA PRO A 147 -4.77 -8.11 26.80
C PRO A 147 -5.31 -8.68 25.49
N LEU A 148 -4.60 -8.44 24.38
CA LEU A 148 -4.88 -9.13 23.13
C LEU A 148 -4.38 -10.56 23.28
N THR A 149 -5.27 -11.52 23.51
CA THR A 149 -4.90 -12.95 23.47
C THR A 149 -4.87 -13.41 22.01
N GLU A 150 -3.76 -14.05 21.62
CA GLU A 150 -3.62 -14.75 20.34
C GLU A 150 -4.69 -15.86 20.24
N GLU A 151 -5.60 -15.77 19.26
CA GLU A 151 -6.35 -16.92 18.73
C GLU A 151 -5.62 -17.52 17.53
#